data_AF-A0A1G4A0U5-F1
#
_entry.id   AF-A0A1G4A0U5-F1
#
_cell.length_a   1.000
_cell.length_b   1.000
_cell.length_c   1.000
_cell.angle_alpha   90.00
_cell.angle_beta   90.00
_cell.angle_gamma   90.00
#
_symmetry.space_group_name_H-M   'P 1'
#
loop_
_entity.id
_entity.type
_entity.pdbx_description
1 polymer ?
#
loop_
_entity_poly.entity_id
_entity_poly.type
_entity_poly.pdbx_seq_one_letter_code
_entity_poly.pdbx_strand_id
1 'polypeptide(L)' 'MDIAPLDNAEVNRALELPLGDFEDALIAAAAESASATHIVTRNLADFRRAPVKAVTPEEFMWLTVRSSR' A
#
# COMPACT_ATOMS: atom_id res chain seq x y z
N MET A 1 10.09 -3.89 -14.62
CA MET A 1 9.16 -2.97 -13.93
C MET A 1 7.89 -3.76 -13.78
N ASP A 2 7.53 -4.09 -12.56
CA ASP A 2 6.35 -4.90 -12.28
C ASP A 2 5.18 -3.97 -11.97
N ILE A 3 4.00 -4.31 -12.47
CA ILE A 3 2.77 -3.55 -12.26
C ILE A 3 1.77 -4.49 -11.60
N ALA A 4 1.28 -4.13 -10.42
CA ALA A 4 0.26 -4.92 -9.74
C ALA A 4 -1.05 -4.89 -10.54
N PRO A 5 -1.74 -6.04 -10.68
CA PRO A 5 -3.05 -6.08 -11.32
C PRO A 5 -4.09 -5.35 -10.48
N LEU A 6 -5.10 -4.81 -11.15
CA LEU A 6 -6.28 -4.22 -10.52
C LEU A 6 -7.52 -4.68 -11.30
N ASP A 7 -8.13 -5.76 -10.84
CA ASP A 7 -9.34 -6.36 -11.43
C ASP A 7 -10.47 -6.35 -10.39
N ASN A 8 -11.56 -7.05 -10.67
CA ASN A 8 -12.75 -7.16 -9.83
C ASN A 8 -12.42 -7.57 -8.40
N ALA A 9 -11.40 -8.40 -8.18
CA ALA A 9 -10.99 -8.80 -6.83
C ALA A 9 -10.50 -7.61 -6.01
N GLU A 10 -9.55 -6.82 -6.54
CA GLU A 10 -9.00 -5.64 -5.87
C GLU A 10 -10.04 -4.54 -5.74
N VAL A 11 -10.90 -4.35 -6.75
CA VAL A 11 -11.99 -3.36 -6.71
C VAL A 11 -13.00 -3.71 -5.62
N ASN A 12 -13.45 -4.97 -5.54
CA ASN A 12 -14.36 -5.40 -4.48
C ASN A 12 -13.70 -5.27 -3.11
N ARG A 13 -12.42 -5.64 -3.00
CA ARG A 13 -11.66 -5.49 -1.77
C ARG A 13 -11.55 -4.03 -1.32
N ALA A 14 -11.30 -3.10 -2.24
CA ALA A 14 -11.21 -1.67 -1.97
C ALA A 14 -12.54 -1.10 -1.40
N LEU A 15 -13.69 -1.57 -1.89
CA LEU A 15 -15.00 -1.14 -1.39
C LEU A 15 -15.25 -1.54 0.08
N GLU A 16 -14.56 -2.57 0.58
CA GLU A 16 -14.65 -3.03 1.96
C GLU A 16 -13.65 -2.33 2.90
N LEU A 17 -12.66 -1.63 2.34
CA LEU A 17 -11.62 -1.00 3.13
C LEU A 17 -12.16 0.24 3.85
N PRO A 18 -11.80 0.44 5.13
CA PRO A 18 -12.18 1.61 5.89
C PRO A 18 -11.27 2.80 5.50
N LEU A 19 -11.17 3.14 4.22
CA LEU A 19 -10.41 4.28 3.72
C LEU A 19 -11.36 5.37 3.22
N GLY A 20 -10.95 6.62 3.37
CA GLY A 20 -11.81 7.77 3.07
C GLY A 20 -11.89 8.07 1.57
N ASP A 21 -10.79 7.80 0.86
CA ASP A 21 -10.68 7.98 -0.57
C ASP A 21 -10.63 6.62 -1.29
N PHE A 22 -11.30 6.54 -2.44
CA PHE A 22 -11.40 5.29 -3.20
C PHE A 22 -10.10 4.95 -3.93
N GLU A 23 -9.34 5.95 -4.39
CA GLU A 23 -8.03 5.73 -5.02
C GLU A 23 -7.06 5.10 -4.02
N ASP A 24 -7.02 5.61 -2.78
CA ASP A 24 -6.20 5.05 -1.71
C ASP A 24 -6.64 3.62 -1.36
N ALA A 25 -7.95 3.34 -1.38
CA ALA A 25 -8.48 2.00 -1.20
C ALA A 25 -8.03 1.02 -2.29
N LEU A 26 -8.04 1.45 -3.55
CA LEU A 26 -7.54 0.65 -4.67
C LEU A 26 -6.04 0.37 -4.54
N ILE A 27 -5.24 1.39 -4.19
CA ILE A 27 -3.80 1.23 -3.96
C ILE A 27 -3.55 0.23 -2.82
N ALA A 28 -4.29 0.34 -1.72
CA ALA A 28 -4.15 -0.55 -0.58
C ALA A 28 -4.56 -1.99 -0.89
N ALA A 29 -5.64 -2.20 -1.65
CA ALA A 29 -6.07 -3.51 -2.11
C ALA A 29 -5.08 -4.14 -3.09
N ALA A 30 -4.54 -3.36 -4.04
CA ALA A 30 -3.50 -3.82 -4.96
C ALA A 30 -2.22 -4.21 -4.22
N ALA A 31 -1.81 -3.43 -3.23
CA ALA A 31 -0.65 -3.73 -2.39
C ALA A 31 -0.85 -5.04 -1.60
N GLU A 32 -2.04 -5.25 -1.02
CA GLU A 32 -2.40 -6.48 -0.31
C GLU A 32 -2.37 -7.69 -1.25
N SER A 33 -3.00 -7.59 -2.43
CA SER A 33 -3.04 -8.65 -3.45
C SER A 33 -1.64 -9.01 -3.98
N ALA A 34 -0.78 -8.00 -4.19
CA ALA A 34 0.60 -8.18 -4.59
C ALA A 34 1.52 -8.71 -3.48
N SER A 35 1.00 -8.97 -2.27
CA SER A 35 1.79 -9.33 -1.08
C SER A 35 2.90 -8.32 -0.79
N ALA A 36 2.66 -7.04 -1.11
CA ALA A 36 3.60 -5.97 -0.82
C ALA A 36 3.71 -5.80 0.70
N THR A 37 4.93 -5.57 1.17
CA THR A 37 5.16 -5.38 2.61
C THR A 37 4.90 -3.94 3.05
N HIS A 38 5.01 -2.98 2.13
CA HIS A 38 4.92 -1.56 2.41
C HIS A 38 4.28 -0.79 1.25
N ILE A 39 3.52 0.25 1.58
CA ILE A 39 3.11 1.34 0.67
C ILE A 39 4.04 2.53 0.95
N VAL A 40 4.80 2.98 -0.03
CA VAL A 40 5.68 4.15 0.12
C VAL A 40 4.92 5.39 -0.33
N THR A 41 4.65 6.31 0.61
CA THR A 41 3.84 7.51 0.35
C THR A 41 4.28 8.69 1.20
N ARG A 42 4.01 9.90 0.74
CA ARG A 42 4.16 11.12 1.56
C ARG A 42 2.93 11.42 2.42
N ASN A 43 1.85 10.67 2.24
CA ASN A 43 0.57 10.91 2.91
C ASN A 43 0.17 9.73 3.80
N LEU A 44 0.88 9.58 4.93
CA LEU A 44 0.65 8.46 5.85
C LEU A 44 -0.75 8.43 6.47
N ALA A 45 -1.37 9.60 6.65
CA ALA A 45 -2.65 9.73 7.35
C ALA A 45 -3.77 8.97 6.61
N ASP A 46 -3.74 9.01 5.29
CA ASP A 46 -4.78 8.44 4.45
C ASP A 46 -4.72 6.91 4.43
N PHE A 47 -3.54 6.32 4.65
CA PHE A 47 -3.34 4.87 4.72
C PHE A 47 -3.36 4.30 6.15
N ARG A 48 -3.72 5.08 7.17
CA ARG A 48 -3.66 4.65 8.59
C ARG A 48 -4.48 3.38 8.89
N ARG A 49 -5.55 3.14 8.14
CA ARG A 49 -6.41 1.94 8.28
C ARG A 49 -6.24 0.94 7.12
N ALA A 50 -5.20 1.09 6.30
CA ALA A 50 -4.89 0.16 5.23
C ALA A 50 -4.39 -1.19 5.78
N PRO A 51 -4.62 -2.30 5.07
CA PRO A 51 -4.10 -3.62 5.43
C PRO A 51 -2.58 -3.74 5.24
N VAL A 52 -1.98 -2.88 4.41
CA VAL A 52 -0.53 -2.82 4.17
C VAL A 52 0.06 -1.59 4.84
N LYS A 53 1.21 -1.77 5.51
CA LYS A 53 1.87 -0.70 6.25
C LYS A 53 2.34 0.42 5.32
N ALA A 54 1.91 1.65 5.59
CA ALA A 54 2.45 2.83 4.91
C ALA A 54 3.73 3.34 5.60
N VAL A 55 4.69 3.80 4.80
CA VAL A 55 5.96 4.42 5.24
C VAL A 55 6.31 5.61 4.35
N THR A 56 7.08 6.56 4.89
CA THR A 56 7.63 7.64 4.07
C THR A 56 8.76 7.14 3.17
N PRO A 57 9.09 7.87 2.08
CA PRO A 57 10.28 7.56 1.28
C PRO A 57 11.57 7.50 2.11
N GLU A 58 11.73 8.40 3.07
CA GLU A 58 12.89 8.42 3.98
C GLU A 58 12.92 7.18 4.87
N GLU A 59 11.79 6.80 5.48
CA GLU A 59 11.67 5.58 6.28
C GLU A 59 12.01 4.32 5.46
N PHE A 60 11.53 4.25 4.21
CA PHE A 60 11.81 3.14 3.31
C PHE A 60 13.31 3.02 2.98
N MET A 61 14.00 4.15 2.77
CA MET A 61 15.46 4.16 2.57
C MET A 61 16.19 3.54 3.76
N TRP A 62 15.77 3.84 5.00
CA TRP A 62 16.38 3.23 6.19
C TRP A 62 16.12 1.72 6.31
N LEU A 63 14.94 1.24 5.92
CA LEU A 63 14.62 -0.18 5.93
C LEU A 63 15.49 -0.98 4.96
N THR A 64 15.68 -0.46 3.75
CA THR A 64 16.44 -1.15 2.69
C THR A 64 17.94 -1.22 2.97
N VAL A 65 18.51 -0.19 3.62
CA VAL A 65 19.91 -0.19 4.07
C VAL A 65 20.16 -1.23 5.16
N ARG A 66 19.17 -1.51 6.03
CA ARG A 66 19.29 -2.45 7.15
C ARG A 66 19.14 -3.92 6.73
N SER A 67 18.40 -4.21 5.66
CA SER A 67 18.21 -5.57 5.13
C SER A 67 19.37 -6.07 4.26
N SER A 68 20.35 -5.21 3.96
CA SER A 68 21.55 -5.56 3.18
C SER A 68 22.78 -5.89 4.05
N ARG A 69 22.57 -6.17 5.35
CA ARG A 69 23.55 -6.74 6.28
C ARG A 69 23.04 -8.09 6.77
#